data_AF-A0A436C6M4-F1
#
_entry.id   AF-A0A436C6M4-F1
#
_cell.length_a   1.000
_cell.length_b   1.000
_cell.length_c   1.000
_cell.angle_alpha   90.00
_cell.angle_beta   90.00
_cell.angle_gamma   90.00
#
_symmetry.space_group_name_H-M   'P 1'
#
loop_
_entity.id
_entity.type
_entity.pdbx_description
1 polymer ?
#
loop_
_entity_poly.entity_id
_entity_poly.type
_entity_poly.pdbx_seq_one_letter_code
_entity_poly.pdbx_strand_id
1 'polypeptide(L)'
;PVDVLHERVARGAFDTGRDLRDFPTEKLEGKTIAVIGYGNIGREVAKLARAFGMRVVIHARPRHRDWIETEGFVFAPDLVEAADGADVLSVHVGLGKQDAQTGRYANAGLIGTEVLSCMNKGAVLVNYDRGELVEVAALGNALETGRVRHAAVDADLFMDLSTGSLSGPMLPYLDLVEKHGDKLELLPHAAADTDHPSRVAGAKQAVDQIFDIICRKSVTNAKGTVPSGYLSRGSTTPPGIGPATAGDLLKLTAQECFDLADLCERQTQLWKALSNARPDERGKIVAERGGELVRLTNRFCLGVEKSNLRSSCQ
;
A
#
# COMPACT_ATOMS: atom_id res chain seq x y z
N PRO A 1 18.90 2.51 15.59
CA PRO A 1 18.86 2.90 17.03
C PRO A 1 18.28 1.82 17.97
N VAL A 2 17.36 0.98 17.51
CA VAL A 2 16.75 -0.10 18.32
C VAL A 2 17.79 -1.11 18.79
N ASP A 3 18.77 -1.47 17.95
CA ASP A 3 19.83 -2.42 18.34
C ASP A 3 20.68 -1.88 19.49
N VAL A 4 21.05 -0.60 19.45
CA VAL A 4 21.80 0.06 20.53
C VAL A 4 21.00 0.09 21.83
N LEU A 5 19.70 0.40 21.76
CA LEU A 5 18.80 0.33 22.90
C LEU A 5 18.75 -1.09 23.48
N HIS A 6 18.50 -2.08 22.62
CA HIS A 6 18.43 -3.49 23.00
C HIS A 6 19.72 -3.95 23.67
N GLU A 7 20.86 -3.69 23.05
CA GLU A 7 22.17 -4.09 23.53
C GLU A 7 22.46 -3.44 24.89
N ARG A 8 22.14 -2.15 25.09
CA ARG A 8 22.31 -1.49 26.40
C ARG A 8 21.40 -2.08 27.46
N VAL A 9 20.13 -2.36 27.15
CA VAL A 9 19.17 -2.98 28.08
C VAL A 9 19.63 -4.39 28.46
N ALA A 10 19.97 -5.22 27.48
CA ALA A 10 20.40 -6.61 27.69
C ALA A 10 21.67 -6.71 28.56
N ARG A 11 22.53 -5.69 28.52
CA ARG A 11 23.75 -5.58 29.32
C ARG A 11 23.54 -4.96 30.71
N GLY A 12 22.32 -4.53 31.04
CA GLY A 12 22.05 -3.78 32.28
C GLY A 12 22.65 -2.37 32.29
N ALA A 13 22.97 -1.81 31.12
CA ALA A 13 23.61 -0.50 30.92
C ALA A 13 22.65 0.56 30.36
N PHE A 14 21.35 0.42 30.66
CA PHE A 14 20.30 1.35 30.24
C PHE A 14 19.43 1.75 31.42
N ASP A 15 19.31 3.05 31.64
CA ASP A 15 18.45 3.68 32.63
C ASP A 15 17.36 4.49 31.91
N THR A 16 16.11 4.04 32.00
CA THR A 16 14.98 4.69 31.31
C THR A 16 14.79 6.15 31.69
N GLY A 17 15.06 6.54 32.95
CA GLY A 17 14.86 7.91 33.41
C GLY A 17 15.93 8.89 32.91
N ARG A 18 17.12 8.38 32.57
CA ARG A 18 18.28 9.18 32.17
C ARG A 18 18.63 9.08 30.69
N ASP A 19 18.58 7.88 30.13
CA ASP A 19 19.13 7.57 28.81
C ASP A 19 18.11 7.69 27.68
N LEU A 20 16.80 7.60 27.99
CA LEU A 20 15.76 7.61 26.95
C LEU A 20 15.72 8.92 26.14
N ARG A 21 16.16 10.03 26.74
CA ARG A 21 16.26 11.35 26.07
C ARG A 21 17.19 11.35 24.85
N ASP A 22 18.14 10.42 24.79
CA ASP A 22 19.10 10.31 23.69
C ASP A 22 18.52 9.54 22.49
N PHE A 23 17.30 9.00 22.64
CA PHE A 23 16.59 8.21 21.62
C PHE A 23 15.22 8.83 21.35
N PRO A 24 15.17 10.00 20.68
CA PRO A 24 13.91 10.65 20.38
C PRO A 24 13.02 9.74 19.54
N THR A 25 11.75 9.64 19.94
CA THR A 25 10.73 8.87 19.23
C THR A 25 9.69 9.82 18.63
N GLU A 26 9.03 9.38 17.57
CA GLU A 26 7.95 10.11 16.94
C GLU A 26 6.71 9.22 16.83
N LYS A 27 5.54 9.81 17.06
CA LYS A 27 4.26 9.12 16.88
C LYS A 27 3.81 9.23 15.42
N LEU A 28 3.14 8.19 14.93
CA LEU A 28 2.45 8.22 13.64
C LEU A 28 1.13 9.00 13.72
N GLU A 29 0.46 8.98 14.87
CA GLU A 29 -0.83 9.66 15.04
C GLU A 29 -0.74 11.16 14.71
N GLY A 30 -1.66 11.64 13.89
CA GLY A 30 -1.72 13.04 13.44
C GLY A 30 -0.74 13.40 12.32
N LYS A 31 0.17 12.50 11.93
CA LYS A 31 1.09 12.70 10.81
C LYS A 31 0.42 12.47 9.47
N THR A 32 0.97 13.05 8.41
CA THR A 32 0.50 12.86 7.04
C THR A 32 1.40 11.88 6.30
N ILE A 33 0.79 10.86 5.69
CA ILE A 33 1.46 9.99 4.71
C ILE A 33 0.93 10.29 3.30
N ALA A 34 1.87 10.54 2.39
CA ALA A 34 1.66 10.54 0.96
C ALA A 34 1.83 9.12 0.42
N VAL A 35 0.79 8.55 -0.18
CA VAL A 35 0.84 7.24 -0.83
C VAL A 35 0.78 7.45 -2.34
N ILE A 36 1.86 7.10 -3.04
CA ILE A 36 1.96 7.25 -4.49
C ILE A 36 1.61 5.90 -5.13
N GLY A 37 0.42 5.79 -5.70
CA GLY A 37 -0.12 4.56 -6.26
C GLY A 37 -1.19 3.92 -5.39
N TYR A 38 -2.35 3.63 -6.00
CA TYR A 38 -3.51 3.03 -5.32
C TYR A 38 -3.89 1.70 -5.98
N GLY A 39 -2.93 0.77 -6.00
CA GLY A 39 -3.12 -0.63 -6.37
C GLY A 39 -3.29 -1.51 -5.12
N ASN A 40 -3.00 -2.81 -5.25
CA ASN A 40 -3.13 -3.76 -4.13
C ASN A 40 -2.31 -3.33 -2.90
N ILE A 41 -1.02 -3.02 -3.07
CA ILE A 41 -0.12 -2.69 -1.96
C ILE A 41 -0.44 -1.30 -1.38
N GLY A 42 -0.45 -0.26 -2.22
CA GLY A 42 -0.66 1.11 -1.75
C GLY A 42 -1.99 1.31 -1.01
N ARG A 43 -3.05 0.59 -1.41
CA ARG A 43 -4.32 0.61 -0.70
C ARG A 43 -4.25 -0.01 0.69
N GLU A 44 -3.56 -1.14 0.85
CA GLU A 44 -3.37 -1.74 2.18
C GLU A 44 -2.48 -0.86 3.08
N VAL A 45 -1.44 -0.25 2.52
CA VAL A 45 -0.62 0.74 3.24
C VAL A 45 -1.47 1.93 3.70
N ALA A 46 -2.35 2.46 2.85
CA ALA A 46 -3.28 3.53 3.21
C ALA A 46 -4.22 3.12 4.37
N LYS A 47 -4.77 1.90 4.34
CA LYS A 47 -5.62 1.36 5.42
C LYS A 47 -4.84 1.23 6.74
N LEU A 48 -3.63 0.70 6.70
CA LEU A 48 -2.75 0.56 7.86
C LEU A 48 -2.37 1.91 8.45
N ALA A 49 -1.95 2.86 7.62
CA ALA A 49 -1.60 4.20 8.06
C ALA A 49 -2.78 4.91 8.76
N ARG A 50 -3.99 4.80 8.20
CA ARG A 50 -5.19 5.30 8.86
C ARG A 50 -5.46 4.60 10.20
N ALA A 51 -5.23 3.29 10.30
CA ALA A 51 -5.37 2.56 11.56
C ALA A 51 -4.38 3.04 12.64
N PHE A 52 -3.23 3.58 12.24
CA PHE A 52 -2.27 4.26 13.13
C PHE A 52 -2.58 5.76 13.36
N GLY A 53 -3.74 6.26 12.92
CA GLY A 53 -4.17 7.64 13.14
C GLY A 53 -3.51 8.66 12.22
N MET A 54 -2.92 8.24 11.11
CA MET A 54 -2.35 9.15 10.12
C MET A 54 -3.42 9.74 9.20
N ARG A 55 -3.19 10.97 8.73
CA ARG A 55 -3.87 11.52 7.55
C ARG A 55 -3.24 10.90 6.31
N VAL A 56 -4.08 10.34 5.43
CA VAL A 56 -3.61 9.67 4.20
C VAL A 56 -4.00 10.50 2.98
N VAL A 57 -3.00 10.93 2.22
CA VAL A 57 -3.15 11.62 0.93
C VAL A 57 -2.60 10.73 -0.17
N ILE A 58 -3.33 10.55 -1.25
CA ILE A 58 -3.05 9.54 -2.27
C ILE A 58 -3.03 10.18 -3.65
N HIS A 59 -1.90 10.02 -4.34
CA HIS A 59 -1.86 10.25 -5.78
C HIS A 59 -2.01 8.93 -6.54
N ALA A 60 -2.94 8.89 -7.48
CA ALA A 60 -3.13 7.76 -8.38
C ALA A 60 -3.78 8.22 -9.70
N ARG A 61 -3.97 7.28 -10.64
CA ARG A 61 -4.70 7.57 -11.89
C ARG A 61 -6.10 8.10 -11.57
N PRO A 62 -6.63 9.09 -12.33
CA PRO A 62 -7.92 9.73 -12.03
C PRO A 62 -9.09 8.76 -11.84
N ARG A 63 -9.10 7.64 -12.56
CA ARG A 63 -10.13 6.58 -12.43
C ARG A 63 -10.21 5.93 -11.04
N HIS A 64 -9.24 6.14 -10.16
CA HIS A 64 -9.25 5.64 -8.78
C HIS A 64 -9.81 6.65 -7.78
N ARG A 65 -10.10 7.90 -8.20
CA ARG A 65 -10.55 8.98 -7.31
C ARG A 65 -11.75 8.58 -6.47
N ASP A 66 -12.82 8.11 -7.10
CA ASP A 66 -14.07 7.75 -6.41
C ASP A 66 -13.84 6.66 -5.35
N TRP A 67 -12.95 5.69 -5.64
CA TRP A 67 -12.58 4.65 -4.70
C TRP A 67 -11.79 5.20 -3.51
N ILE A 68 -10.81 6.06 -3.76
CA ILE A 68 -9.99 6.71 -2.73
C ILE A 68 -10.88 7.51 -1.78
N GLU A 69 -11.77 8.35 -2.33
CA GLU A 69 -12.64 9.24 -1.55
C GLU A 69 -13.73 8.46 -0.81
N THR A 70 -14.36 7.45 -1.43
CA THR A 70 -15.37 6.60 -0.78
C THR A 70 -14.78 5.79 0.37
N GLU A 71 -13.50 5.43 0.28
CA GLU A 71 -12.79 4.77 1.37
C GLU A 71 -12.31 5.74 2.46
N GLY A 72 -12.57 7.04 2.34
CA GLY A 72 -12.25 8.04 3.36
C GLY A 72 -10.79 8.51 3.33
N PHE A 73 -10.13 8.41 2.18
CA PHE A 73 -8.79 8.96 1.96
C PHE A 73 -8.88 10.23 1.09
N VAL A 74 -7.80 11.02 1.07
CA VAL A 74 -7.73 12.25 0.27
C VAL A 74 -7.09 11.94 -1.09
N PHE A 75 -7.76 12.26 -2.19
CA PHE A 75 -7.18 12.19 -3.52
C PHE A 75 -6.38 13.45 -3.85
N ALA A 76 -5.18 13.29 -4.39
CA ALA A 76 -4.33 14.36 -4.92
C ALA A 76 -4.15 14.21 -6.44
N PRO A 77 -4.37 15.29 -7.23
CA PRO A 77 -4.32 15.27 -8.68
C PRO A 77 -2.91 15.05 -9.24
N ASP A 78 -1.86 15.41 -8.50
CA ASP A 78 -0.47 15.20 -8.86
C ASP A 78 0.41 14.80 -7.65
N LEU A 79 1.68 14.52 -7.92
CA LEU A 79 2.65 14.06 -6.94
C LEU A 79 3.03 15.14 -5.92
N VAL A 80 3.08 16.39 -6.36
CA VAL A 80 3.51 17.52 -5.52
C VAL A 80 2.42 17.81 -4.51
N GLU A 81 1.15 17.86 -4.93
CA GLU A 81 0.01 18.01 -4.03
C GLU A 81 -0.12 16.83 -3.05
N ALA A 82 0.26 15.62 -3.45
CA ALA A 82 0.27 14.48 -2.54
C ALA A 82 1.37 14.58 -1.48
N ALA A 83 2.56 15.04 -1.88
CA ALA A 83 3.73 15.12 -1.03
C ALA A 83 3.79 16.40 -0.18
N ASP A 84 3.02 17.44 -0.53
CA ASP A 84 3.00 18.72 0.17
C ASP A 84 2.61 18.53 1.65
N GLY A 85 3.53 18.93 2.54
CA GLY A 85 3.34 18.76 3.97
C GLY A 85 3.28 17.32 4.47
N ALA A 86 3.72 16.34 3.68
CA ALA A 86 3.78 14.95 4.09
C ALA A 86 4.98 14.68 5.03
N ASP A 87 4.75 13.91 6.09
CA ASP A 87 5.78 13.43 7.02
C ASP A 87 6.39 12.09 6.55
N VAL A 88 5.63 11.34 5.73
CA VAL A 88 6.06 10.08 5.12
C VAL A 88 5.62 10.07 3.66
N LEU A 89 6.48 9.63 2.73
CA LEU A 89 6.10 9.34 1.35
C LEU A 89 6.40 7.87 1.05
N SER A 90 5.39 7.13 0.61
CA SER A 90 5.47 5.70 0.30
C SER A 90 5.08 5.42 -1.15
N VAL A 91 5.95 4.75 -1.90
CA VAL A 91 5.80 4.53 -3.35
C VAL A 91 5.32 3.12 -3.68
N HIS A 92 4.26 3.02 -4.48
CA HIS A 92 3.58 1.78 -4.88
C HIS A 92 3.08 1.84 -6.34
N VAL A 93 3.99 2.18 -7.25
CA VAL A 93 3.72 2.28 -8.69
C VAL A 93 4.66 1.35 -9.46
N GLY A 94 4.11 0.48 -10.32
CA GLY A 94 4.94 -0.31 -11.24
C GLY A 94 5.67 0.55 -12.28
N LEU A 95 6.75 0.02 -12.85
CA LEU A 95 7.50 0.70 -13.91
C LEU A 95 6.64 0.88 -15.16
N GLY A 96 6.81 2.05 -15.79
CA GLY A 96 6.16 2.42 -17.03
C GLY A 96 6.79 1.74 -18.24
N LYS A 97 6.40 2.19 -19.44
CA LYS A 97 7.00 1.70 -20.68
C LYS A 97 8.49 2.01 -20.69
N GLN A 98 9.30 1.02 -21.03
CA GLN A 98 10.74 1.20 -21.23
C GLN A 98 11.00 1.80 -22.61
N ASP A 99 11.85 2.81 -22.65
CA ASP A 99 12.37 3.41 -23.86
C ASP A 99 13.41 2.47 -24.50
N ALA A 100 13.24 2.16 -25.78
CA ALA A 100 14.03 1.12 -26.45
C ALA A 100 15.47 1.57 -26.76
N GLN A 101 15.73 2.87 -26.81
CA GLN A 101 17.03 3.45 -27.14
C GLN A 101 17.88 3.67 -25.88
N THR A 102 17.25 4.18 -24.83
CA THR A 102 17.95 4.58 -23.59
C THR A 102 17.84 3.52 -22.50
N GLY A 103 16.93 2.56 -22.62
CA GLY A 103 16.64 1.58 -21.57
C GLY A 103 15.96 2.17 -20.34
N ARG A 104 15.63 3.46 -20.32
CA ARG A 104 14.98 4.12 -19.17
C ARG A 104 13.47 3.88 -19.17
N TYR A 105 12.89 3.74 -18.00
CA TYR A 105 11.44 3.68 -17.84
C TYR A 105 10.84 5.09 -17.91
N ALA A 106 9.65 5.23 -18.51
CA ALA A 106 8.95 6.51 -18.67
C ALA A 106 8.62 7.23 -17.34
N ASN A 107 8.65 6.51 -16.23
CA ASN A 107 8.47 7.03 -14.86
C ASN A 107 9.71 6.82 -13.98
N ALA A 108 10.89 6.62 -14.57
CA ALA A 108 12.13 6.60 -13.79
C ALA A 108 12.39 8.01 -13.21
N GLY A 109 12.73 8.10 -11.92
CA GLY A 109 12.87 9.37 -11.21
C GLY A 109 11.55 10.09 -10.95
N LEU A 110 10.42 9.37 -10.91
CA LEU A 110 9.11 9.90 -10.55
C LEU A 110 9.15 10.72 -9.25
N ILE A 111 9.88 10.24 -8.26
CA ILE A 111 10.15 10.96 -7.01
C ILE A 111 11.47 11.70 -7.15
N GLY A 112 11.38 12.88 -7.76
CA GLY A 112 12.51 13.80 -7.97
C GLY A 112 12.54 14.97 -6.99
N THR A 113 13.36 15.98 -7.31
CA THR A 113 13.58 17.15 -6.45
C THR A 113 12.29 17.89 -6.09
N GLU A 114 11.38 18.08 -7.05
CA GLU A 114 10.12 18.81 -6.83
C GLU A 114 9.28 18.15 -5.72
N VAL A 115 9.06 16.85 -5.84
CA VAL A 115 8.28 16.05 -4.87
C VAL A 115 8.96 16.01 -3.50
N LEU A 116 10.27 15.77 -3.44
CA LEU A 116 10.99 15.69 -2.17
C LEU A 116 11.03 17.05 -1.45
N SER A 117 11.03 18.16 -2.19
CA SER A 117 11.19 19.51 -1.63
C SER A 117 9.93 20.04 -0.92
N CYS A 118 8.73 19.60 -1.32
CA CYS A 118 7.46 20.02 -0.71
C CYS A 118 7.08 19.21 0.54
N MET A 119 7.74 18.09 0.80
CA MET A 119 7.56 17.32 2.03
C MET A 119 7.91 18.15 3.28
N ASN A 120 7.38 17.76 4.44
CA ASN A 120 7.81 18.36 5.70
C ASN A 120 9.32 18.16 5.92
N LYS A 121 9.96 19.10 6.62
CA LYS A 121 11.37 18.92 7.00
C LYS A 121 11.49 17.73 7.94
N GLY A 122 12.47 16.87 7.65
CA GLY A 122 12.71 15.64 8.39
C GLY A 122 11.72 14.54 8.07
N ALA A 123 11.10 14.52 6.89
CA ALA A 123 10.19 13.45 6.50
C ALA A 123 10.91 12.12 6.21
N VAL A 124 10.15 11.05 6.03
CA VAL A 124 10.65 9.70 5.70
C VAL A 124 10.22 9.28 4.30
N LEU A 125 11.14 8.72 3.52
CA LEU A 125 10.84 8.10 2.23
C LEU A 125 10.84 6.57 2.36
N VAL A 126 9.84 5.90 1.80
CA VAL A 126 9.78 4.43 1.71
C VAL A 126 9.50 4.04 0.25
N ASN A 127 10.40 3.27 -0.35
CA ASN A 127 10.22 2.71 -1.68
C ASN A 127 10.53 1.22 -1.69
N TYR A 128 9.51 0.41 -1.41
CA TYR A 128 9.57 -1.06 -1.50
C TYR A 128 8.86 -1.58 -2.75
N ASP A 129 8.87 -0.80 -3.83
CA ASP A 129 8.32 -1.22 -5.12
C ASP A 129 9.42 -1.33 -6.18
N ARG A 130 9.91 -0.22 -6.74
CA ARG A 130 10.92 -0.24 -7.82
C ARG A 130 11.96 0.85 -7.61
N GLY A 131 13.23 0.46 -7.51
CA GLY A 131 14.33 1.37 -7.17
C GLY A 131 14.53 2.51 -8.17
N GLU A 132 14.14 2.33 -9.44
CA GLU A 132 14.25 3.35 -10.48
C GLU A 132 13.27 4.51 -10.32
N LEU A 133 12.23 4.38 -9.48
CA LEU A 133 11.21 5.41 -9.30
C LEU A 133 11.70 6.64 -8.56
N VAL A 134 12.77 6.52 -7.77
CA VAL A 134 13.33 7.64 -7.01
C VAL A 134 14.58 8.14 -7.73
N GLU A 135 14.69 9.46 -7.88
CA GLU A 135 15.89 10.08 -8.40
C GLU A 135 16.96 10.14 -7.31
N VAL A 136 17.97 9.28 -7.42
CA VAL A 136 18.99 9.09 -6.37
C VAL A 136 19.76 10.37 -6.04
N ALA A 137 20.06 11.21 -7.03
CA ALA A 137 20.72 12.50 -6.81
C ALA A 137 19.83 13.46 -5.98
N ALA A 138 18.54 13.51 -6.28
CA ALA A 138 17.57 14.31 -5.53
C ALA A 138 17.41 13.80 -4.10
N LEU A 139 17.37 12.47 -3.91
CA LEU A 139 17.34 11.85 -2.59
C LEU A 139 18.59 12.21 -1.76
N GLY A 140 19.79 12.12 -2.35
CA GLY A 140 21.03 12.51 -1.68
C GLY A 140 20.98 13.96 -1.17
N ASN A 141 20.54 14.89 -2.02
CA ASN A 141 20.36 16.29 -1.59
C ASN A 141 19.29 16.45 -0.49
N ALA A 142 18.19 15.69 -0.55
CA ALA A 142 17.16 15.73 0.48
C ALA A 142 17.66 15.19 1.83
N LEU A 143 18.52 14.16 1.83
CA LEU A 143 19.17 13.60 3.01
C LEU A 143 20.22 14.54 3.62
N GLU A 144 21.00 15.20 2.76
CA GLU A 144 22.01 16.20 3.15
C GLU A 144 21.35 17.42 3.83
N THR A 145 20.31 17.97 3.21
CA THR A 145 19.59 19.15 3.74
C THR A 145 18.69 18.84 4.94
N GLY A 146 18.51 17.56 5.28
CA GLY A 146 17.59 17.10 6.32
C GLY A 146 16.12 17.31 5.96
N ARG A 147 15.81 17.51 4.68
CA ARG A 147 14.42 17.48 4.18
C ARG A 147 13.85 16.07 4.37
N VAL A 148 14.62 15.06 3.98
CA VAL A 148 14.37 13.66 4.32
C VAL A 148 15.34 13.28 5.43
N ARG A 149 14.82 12.82 6.58
CA ARG A 149 15.68 12.36 7.69
C ARG A 149 16.09 10.89 7.54
N HIS A 150 15.27 10.11 6.83
CA HIS A 150 15.50 8.69 6.63
C HIS A 150 14.84 8.20 5.33
N ALA A 151 15.49 7.30 4.63
CA ALA A 151 14.94 6.63 3.47
C ALA A 151 15.13 5.11 3.57
N ALA A 152 14.11 4.36 3.18
CA ALA A 152 14.18 2.90 3.08
C ALA A 152 13.86 2.48 1.64
N VAL A 153 14.75 1.71 1.01
CA VAL A 153 14.62 1.28 -0.39
C VAL A 153 14.84 -0.22 -0.49
N ASP A 154 13.89 -0.92 -1.10
CA ASP A 154 13.99 -2.36 -1.40
C ASP A 154 13.99 -2.54 -2.91
N ALA A 155 15.10 -3.03 -3.48
CA ALA A 155 15.26 -3.22 -4.92
C ALA A 155 16.36 -4.23 -5.24
N ASP A 156 16.36 -4.74 -6.48
CA ASP A 156 17.34 -5.73 -6.91
C ASP A 156 18.78 -5.18 -6.97
N LEU A 157 19.73 -6.00 -6.52
CA LEU A 157 21.15 -5.85 -6.78
C LEU A 157 21.67 -7.19 -7.32
N PHE A 158 22.29 -7.14 -8.49
CA PHE A 158 22.84 -8.31 -9.16
C PHE A 158 24.36 -8.23 -9.21
N MET A 159 25.03 -9.37 -9.07
CA MET A 159 26.48 -9.50 -9.20
C MET A 159 26.80 -10.53 -10.27
N ASP A 160 27.62 -10.12 -11.24
CA ASP A 160 28.21 -11.05 -12.21
C ASP A 160 29.31 -11.86 -11.51
N LEU A 161 29.14 -13.18 -11.41
CA LEU A 161 30.07 -14.05 -10.67
C LEU A 161 31.43 -14.20 -11.34
N SER A 162 31.55 -13.90 -12.64
CA SER A 162 32.81 -14.02 -13.38
C SER A 162 33.68 -12.77 -13.28
N THR A 163 33.05 -11.60 -13.22
CA THR A 163 33.74 -10.30 -13.21
C THR A 163 33.67 -9.59 -11.86
N GLY A 164 32.75 -9.98 -10.98
CA GLY A 164 32.43 -9.28 -9.73
C GLY A 164 31.64 -7.97 -9.94
N SER A 165 31.29 -7.63 -11.19
CA SER A 165 30.60 -6.39 -11.52
C SER A 165 29.18 -6.37 -10.94
N LEU A 166 28.83 -5.26 -10.29
CA LEU A 166 27.48 -5.02 -9.76
C LEU A 166 26.59 -4.37 -10.81
N SER A 167 25.29 -4.67 -10.77
CA SER A 167 24.26 -4.06 -11.61
C SER A 167 22.89 -4.09 -10.93
N GLY A 168 21.90 -3.42 -11.52
CA GLY A 168 20.54 -3.38 -11.03
C GLY A 168 20.14 -2.03 -10.40
N PRO A 169 18.86 -1.87 -10.08
CA PRO A 169 18.29 -0.61 -9.59
C PRO A 169 18.83 -0.16 -8.24
N MET A 170 19.38 -1.07 -7.44
CA MET A 170 20.00 -0.72 -6.15
C MET A 170 21.39 -0.08 -6.33
N LEU A 171 22.10 -0.35 -7.43
CA LEU A 171 23.50 0.07 -7.61
C LEU A 171 23.74 1.57 -7.34
N PRO A 172 22.92 2.51 -7.86
CA PRO A 172 23.19 3.93 -7.65
C PRO A 172 23.03 4.38 -6.19
N TYR A 173 22.31 3.61 -5.36
CA TYR A 173 22.12 3.93 -3.94
C TYR A 173 23.35 3.60 -3.09
N LEU A 174 24.25 2.73 -3.57
CA LEU A 174 25.44 2.35 -2.81
C LEU A 174 26.35 3.56 -2.53
N ASP A 175 26.48 4.47 -3.49
CA ASP A 175 27.24 5.73 -3.34
C ASP A 175 26.62 6.65 -2.27
N LEU A 176 25.30 6.57 -2.04
CA LEU A 176 24.65 7.35 -0.97
C LEU A 176 24.96 6.78 0.41
N VAL A 177 25.18 5.47 0.55
CA VAL A 177 25.51 4.83 1.84
C VAL A 177 26.82 5.38 2.39
N GLU A 178 27.79 5.67 1.53
CA GLU A 178 29.08 6.24 1.96
C GLU A 178 28.92 7.58 2.70
N LYS A 179 27.90 8.38 2.33
CA LYS A 179 27.65 9.72 2.88
C LYS A 179 26.51 9.76 3.91
N HIS A 180 25.55 8.85 3.79
CA HIS A 180 24.27 8.91 4.50
C HIS A 180 23.81 7.54 5.04
N GLY A 181 24.73 6.59 5.25
CA GLY A 181 24.38 5.24 5.71
C GLY A 181 23.64 5.17 7.05
N ASP A 182 23.75 6.19 7.90
CA ASP A 182 22.97 6.32 9.14
C ASP A 182 21.50 6.72 8.90
N LYS A 183 21.20 7.21 7.70
CA LYS A 183 19.87 7.70 7.26
C LYS A 183 19.28 6.88 6.12
N LEU A 184 19.92 5.80 5.70
CA LEU A 184 19.51 5.01 4.55
C LEU A 184 19.48 3.51 4.89
N GLU A 185 18.32 2.90 4.71
CA GLU A 185 18.11 1.46 4.83
C GLU A 185 17.91 0.86 3.43
N LEU A 186 18.78 -0.08 3.04
CA LEU A 186 18.72 -0.75 1.74
C LEU A 186 18.45 -2.24 1.94
N LEU A 187 17.42 -2.76 1.26
CA LEU A 187 17.03 -4.16 1.30
C LEU A 187 17.14 -4.80 -0.10
N PRO A 188 17.56 -6.07 -0.21
CA PRO A 188 17.90 -6.70 -1.49
C PRO A 188 16.69 -7.34 -2.19
N HIS A 189 15.63 -6.56 -2.42
CA HIS A 189 14.34 -7.03 -2.96
C HIS A 189 13.70 -8.13 -2.09
N ALA A 190 13.76 -7.96 -0.78
CA ALA A 190 13.38 -8.98 0.21
C ALA A 190 12.01 -8.72 0.84
N ALA A 191 11.37 -7.56 0.63
CA ALA A 191 10.16 -7.18 1.37
C ALA A 191 8.98 -8.16 1.18
N ALA A 192 8.93 -8.86 0.04
CA ALA A 192 7.91 -9.86 -0.25
C ALA A 192 8.30 -11.30 0.17
N ASP A 193 9.50 -11.51 0.71
CA ASP A 193 9.99 -12.83 1.13
C ASP A 193 9.48 -13.19 2.52
N THR A 194 8.22 -13.60 2.57
CA THR A 194 7.50 -13.99 3.78
C THR A 194 6.96 -15.42 3.64
N ASP A 195 6.63 -16.04 4.76
CA ASP A 195 5.93 -17.34 4.83
C ASP A 195 4.44 -17.24 4.46
N HIS A 196 3.99 -16.07 4.03
CA HIS A 196 2.59 -15.81 3.72
C HIS A 196 2.06 -16.80 2.66
N PRO A 197 0.88 -17.43 2.87
CA PRO A 197 0.36 -18.48 1.98
C PRO A 197 0.23 -18.08 0.51
N SER A 198 0.07 -16.78 0.23
CA SER A 198 0.02 -16.25 -1.13
C SER A 198 1.28 -16.57 -1.95
N ARG A 199 2.45 -16.70 -1.31
CA ARG A 199 3.72 -17.02 -2.00
C ARG A 199 3.71 -18.43 -2.54
N VAL A 200 3.32 -19.40 -1.71
CA VAL A 200 3.15 -20.80 -2.11
C VAL A 200 2.01 -20.94 -3.13
N ALA A 201 0.89 -20.25 -2.91
CA ALA A 201 -0.25 -20.27 -3.83
C ALA A 201 0.13 -19.69 -5.20
N GLY A 202 0.86 -18.57 -5.24
CA GLY A 202 1.35 -17.96 -6.47
C GLY A 202 2.35 -18.84 -7.22
N ALA A 203 3.28 -19.48 -6.49
CA ALA A 203 4.22 -20.44 -7.09
C ALA A 203 3.49 -21.65 -7.71
N LYS A 204 2.52 -22.24 -7.00
CA LYS A 204 1.67 -23.31 -7.52
C LYS A 204 0.90 -22.85 -8.76
N GLN A 205 0.29 -21.67 -8.71
CA GLN A 205 -0.43 -21.10 -9.84
C GLN A 205 0.47 -20.87 -11.07
N ALA A 206 1.73 -20.47 -10.87
CA ALA A 206 2.69 -20.31 -11.95
C ALA A 206 3.05 -21.66 -12.59
N VAL A 207 3.26 -22.71 -11.77
CA VAL A 207 3.46 -24.08 -12.25
C VAL A 207 2.25 -24.57 -13.05
N ASP A 208 1.05 -24.39 -12.52
CA ASP A 208 -0.21 -24.79 -13.19
C ASP A 208 -0.36 -24.08 -14.54
N GLN A 209 -0.06 -22.78 -14.61
CA GLN A 209 -0.08 -22.01 -15.86
C GLN A 209 0.92 -22.55 -16.90
N ILE A 210 2.13 -22.93 -16.48
CA ILE A 210 3.13 -23.55 -17.37
C ILE A 210 2.60 -24.89 -17.90
N PHE A 211 2.04 -25.74 -17.03
CA PHE A 211 1.44 -27.01 -17.43
C PHE A 211 0.24 -26.82 -18.37
N ASP A 212 -0.63 -25.84 -18.12
CA ASP A 212 -1.78 -25.54 -18.98
C ASP A 212 -1.37 -25.09 -20.38
N ILE A 213 -0.30 -24.29 -20.48
CA ILE A 213 0.27 -23.87 -21.77
C ILE A 213 0.80 -25.11 -22.52
N ILE A 214 1.65 -25.91 -21.88
CA ILE A 214 2.33 -27.04 -22.52
C ILE A 214 1.35 -28.16 -22.89
N CYS A 215 0.48 -28.56 -21.95
CA CYS A 215 -0.34 -29.76 -22.08
C CYS A 215 -1.73 -29.47 -22.65
N ARG A 216 -2.28 -28.27 -22.43
CA ARG A 216 -3.70 -27.96 -22.74
C ARG A 216 -3.87 -26.82 -23.75
N LYS A 217 -2.78 -26.20 -24.21
CA LYS A 217 -2.80 -24.97 -25.02
C LYS A 217 -3.72 -23.91 -24.42
N SER A 218 -3.70 -23.75 -23.10
CA SER A 218 -4.55 -22.79 -22.40
C SER A 218 -3.70 -21.76 -21.67
N VAL A 219 -4.10 -20.50 -21.71
CA VAL A 219 -3.37 -19.38 -21.09
C VAL A 219 -4.27 -18.70 -20.07
N THR A 220 -3.82 -18.66 -18.82
CA THR A 220 -4.40 -17.87 -17.73
C THR A 220 -3.41 -16.76 -17.38
N ASN A 221 -3.90 -15.57 -16.96
CA ASN A 221 -3.05 -14.44 -16.54
C ASN A 221 -2.05 -13.94 -17.60
N ALA A 222 -2.43 -14.01 -18.89
CA ALA A 222 -1.57 -13.59 -20.00
C ALA A 222 -1.03 -12.15 -19.81
N LYS A 223 0.29 -11.99 -19.95
CA LYS A 223 0.93 -10.68 -20.16
C LYS A 223 1.14 -10.49 -21.66
N GLY A 224 0.29 -9.69 -22.28
CA GLY A 224 0.30 -9.48 -23.74
C GLY A 224 -0.76 -10.31 -24.46
N THR A 225 -0.50 -10.67 -25.70
CA THR A 225 -1.44 -11.40 -26.55
C THR A 225 -1.35 -12.90 -26.35
N VAL A 226 -2.51 -13.57 -26.35
CA VAL A 226 -2.57 -15.04 -26.33
C VAL A 226 -2.16 -15.56 -27.72
N PRO A 227 -1.21 -16.51 -27.81
CA PRO A 227 -0.77 -17.03 -29.11
C PRO A 227 -1.89 -17.69 -29.90
N SER A 228 -1.80 -17.66 -31.23
CA SER A 228 -2.76 -18.36 -32.10
C SER A 228 -2.81 -19.86 -31.78
N GLY A 229 -4.03 -20.41 -31.71
CA GLY A 229 -4.26 -21.80 -31.32
C GLY A 229 -4.24 -22.08 -29.82
N TYR A 230 -4.13 -21.05 -28.98
CA TYR A 230 -4.27 -21.16 -27.52
C TYR A 230 -5.60 -20.57 -27.04
N LEU A 231 -6.18 -21.20 -26.02
CA LEU A 231 -7.41 -20.76 -25.37
C LEU A 231 -7.11 -19.80 -24.21
N SER A 232 -7.61 -18.57 -24.26
CA SER A 232 -7.59 -17.65 -23.13
C SER A 232 -8.56 -18.09 -22.03
N ARG A 233 -8.09 -18.16 -20.79
CA ARG A 233 -8.88 -18.40 -19.57
C ARG A 233 -9.13 -17.14 -18.77
N GLY A 234 -8.69 -15.98 -19.27
CA GLY A 234 -8.78 -14.72 -18.56
C GLY A 234 -7.77 -14.61 -17.41
N SER A 235 -8.06 -13.72 -16.46
CA SER A 235 -7.20 -13.46 -15.30
C SER A 235 -7.83 -14.01 -14.03
N THR A 236 -6.99 -14.49 -13.11
CA THR A 236 -7.40 -14.98 -11.79
C THR A 236 -6.30 -14.72 -10.76
N THR A 237 -6.69 -14.38 -9.54
CA THR A 237 -5.81 -14.14 -8.41
C THR A 237 -5.98 -15.23 -7.35
N PRO A 238 -4.98 -15.46 -6.48
CA PRO A 238 -5.19 -16.31 -5.32
C PRO A 238 -6.37 -15.81 -4.46
N PRO A 239 -7.13 -16.71 -3.82
CA PRO A 239 -8.21 -16.32 -2.91
C PRO A 239 -7.77 -15.29 -1.87
N GLY A 240 -8.58 -14.26 -1.63
CA GLY A 240 -8.27 -13.18 -0.70
C GLY A 240 -7.34 -12.10 -1.24
N ILE A 241 -6.94 -12.16 -2.52
CA ILE A 241 -6.08 -11.16 -3.16
C ILE A 241 -6.80 -10.53 -4.35
N GLY A 242 -6.82 -9.19 -4.40
CA GLY A 242 -7.29 -8.43 -5.55
C GLY A 242 -8.67 -7.79 -5.38
N PRO A 243 -9.18 -7.15 -6.46
CA PRO A 243 -10.47 -6.46 -6.45
C PRO A 243 -11.64 -7.44 -6.31
N ALA A 244 -12.79 -6.93 -5.86
CA ALA A 244 -14.05 -7.64 -5.89
C ALA A 244 -14.43 -7.84 -7.36
N THR A 245 -14.83 -9.05 -7.70
CA THR A 245 -15.21 -9.39 -9.08
C THR A 245 -16.70 -9.67 -9.19
N ALA A 246 -17.26 -9.57 -10.41
CA ALA A 246 -18.60 -10.07 -10.68
C ALA A 246 -18.76 -11.55 -10.28
N GLY A 247 -17.69 -12.34 -10.37
CA GLY A 247 -17.66 -13.72 -9.92
C GLY A 247 -17.85 -13.85 -8.40
N ASP A 248 -17.41 -12.89 -7.59
CA ASP A 248 -17.58 -12.93 -6.14
C ASP A 248 -19.04 -12.61 -5.76
N LEU A 249 -19.66 -11.67 -6.47
CA LEU A 249 -21.11 -11.42 -6.35
C LEU A 249 -21.94 -12.65 -6.75
N LEU A 250 -21.56 -13.34 -7.83
CA LEU A 250 -22.27 -14.54 -8.30
C LEU A 250 -22.11 -15.76 -7.36
N LYS A 251 -21.10 -15.76 -6.48
CA LYS A 251 -20.90 -16.82 -5.49
C LYS A 251 -21.76 -16.65 -4.24
N LEU A 252 -22.37 -15.49 -4.05
CA LEU A 252 -23.24 -15.23 -2.91
C LEU A 252 -24.41 -16.22 -2.92
N THR A 253 -24.61 -16.88 -1.78
CA THR A 253 -25.76 -17.73 -1.55
C THR A 253 -27.02 -16.90 -1.37
N ALA A 254 -28.19 -17.50 -1.60
CA ALA A 254 -29.47 -16.85 -1.34
C ALA A 254 -29.58 -16.37 0.13
N GLN A 255 -28.99 -17.12 1.07
CA GLN A 255 -28.97 -16.75 2.48
C GLN A 255 -28.09 -15.52 2.74
N GLU A 256 -26.90 -15.46 2.16
CA GLU A 256 -26.02 -14.28 2.32
C GLU A 256 -26.65 -13.02 1.73
N CYS A 257 -27.30 -13.14 0.56
CA CYS A 257 -28.06 -12.04 -0.03
C CYS A 257 -29.21 -11.59 0.88
N PHE A 258 -29.95 -12.54 1.45
CA PHE A 258 -31.04 -12.25 2.39
C PHE A 258 -30.54 -11.55 3.66
N ASP A 259 -29.47 -12.06 4.27
CA ASP A 259 -28.92 -11.50 5.50
C ASP A 259 -28.42 -10.06 5.30
N LEU A 260 -27.75 -9.78 4.18
CA LEU A 260 -27.32 -8.42 3.83
C LEU A 260 -28.51 -7.49 3.58
N ALA A 261 -29.57 -7.98 2.93
CA ALA A 261 -30.79 -7.21 2.68
C ALA A 261 -31.54 -6.86 3.98
N ASP A 262 -31.69 -7.82 4.91
CA ASP A 262 -32.32 -7.60 6.23
C ASP A 262 -31.57 -6.52 7.03
N LEU A 263 -30.24 -6.59 7.05
CA LEU A 263 -29.41 -5.59 7.73
C LEU A 263 -29.66 -4.19 7.15
N CYS A 264 -29.68 -4.05 5.82
CA CYS A 264 -29.96 -2.79 5.13
C CYS A 264 -31.36 -2.24 5.44
N GLU A 265 -32.38 -3.10 5.48
CA GLU A 265 -33.76 -2.69 5.77
C GLU A 265 -33.87 -2.14 7.19
N ARG A 266 -33.30 -2.85 8.17
CA ARG A 266 -33.31 -2.43 9.58
C ARG A 266 -32.53 -1.14 9.81
N GLN A 267 -31.38 -0.98 9.16
CA GLN A 267 -30.65 0.29 9.14
C GLN A 267 -31.50 1.42 8.54
N THR A 268 -32.18 1.16 7.43
CA THR A 268 -33.04 2.15 6.75
C THR A 268 -34.17 2.63 7.66
N GLN A 269 -34.82 1.73 8.41
CA GLN A 269 -35.85 2.11 9.37
C GLN A 269 -35.32 3.06 10.45
N LEU A 270 -34.12 2.79 10.98
CA LEU A 270 -33.48 3.64 11.99
C LEU A 270 -33.04 4.99 11.43
N TRP A 271 -32.42 5.01 10.25
CA TRP A 271 -32.04 6.26 9.59
C TRP A 271 -33.24 7.13 9.24
N LYS A 272 -34.33 6.52 8.75
CA LYS A 272 -35.60 7.24 8.51
C LYS A 272 -36.19 7.80 9.79
N ALA A 273 -36.18 7.04 10.89
CA ALA A 273 -36.65 7.53 12.19
C ALA A 273 -35.85 8.75 12.65
N LEU A 274 -34.51 8.73 12.53
CA LEU A 274 -33.66 9.87 12.87
C LEU A 274 -33.86 11.07 11.95
N SER A 275 -33.98 10.83 10.64
CA SER A 275 -34.14 11.89 9.64
C SER A 275 -35.48 12.63 9.81
N ASN A 276 -36.56 11.89 10.07
CA ASN A 276 -37.91 12.44 10.21
C ASN A 276 -38.20 13.04 11.59
N ALA A 277 -37.39 12.72 12.61
CA ALA A 277 -37.59 13.24 13.97
C ALA A 277 -37.16 14.70 14.13
N ARG A 278 -37.87 15.44 14.99
CA ARG A 278 -37.48 16.80 15.38
C ARG A 278 -36.15 16.78 16.16
N PRO A 279 -35.35 17.86 16.15
CA PRO A 279 -34.05 17.88 16.81
C PRO A 279 -34.07 17.47 18.29
N ASP A 280 -35.12 17.84 19.02
CA ASP A 280 -35.38 17.51 20.43
C ASP A 280 -35.76 16.04 20.66
N GLU A 281 -36.28 15.35 19.65
CA GLU A 281 -36.68 13.93 19.70
C GLU A 281 -35.54 12.98 19.29
N ARG A 282 -34.57 13.46 18.50
CA ARG A 282 -33.42 12.66 18.04
C ARG A 282 -32.62 12.08 19.19
N GLY A 283 -32.44 12.85 20.27
CA GLY A 283 -31.71 12.39 21.47
C GLY A 283 -32.33 11.14 22.08
N LYS A 284 -33.68 11.06 22.14
CA LYS A 284 -34.40 9.90 22.66
C LYS A 284 -34.23 8.67 21.76
N ILE A 285 -34.35 8.84 20.45
CA ILE A 285 -34.16 7.76 19.48
C ILE A 285 -32.73 7.19 19.55
N VAL A 286 -31.72 8.06 19.66
CA VAL A 286 -30.33 7.64 19.82
C VAL A 286 -30.11 6.92 21.15
N ALA A 287 -30.70 7.39 22.24
CA ALA A 287 -30.60 6.72 23.55
C ALA A 287 -31.23 5.32 23.53
N GLU A 288 -32.39 5.16 22.90
CA GLU A 288 -33.10 3.88 22.85
C GLU A 288 -32.52 2.90 21.83
N ARG A 289 -32.09 3.40 20.66
CA ARG A 289 -31.79 2.56 19.48
C ARG A 289 -30.41 2.81 18.85
N GLY A 290 -29.63 3.79 19.32
CA GLY A 290 -28.31 4.10 18.77
C GLY A 290 -27.34 2.93 18.85
N GLY A 291 -27.36 2.17 19.96
CA GLY A 291 -26.57 0.95 20.09
C GLY A 291 -26.98 -0.16 19.12
N GLU A 292 -28.27 -0.25 18.74
CA GLU A 292 -28.73 -1.16 17.69
C GLU A 292 -28.15 -0.74 16.34
N LEU A 293 -28.26 0.54 15.99
CA LEU A 293 -27.76 1.09 14.73
C LEU A 293 -26.26 0.80 14.52
N VAL A 294 -25.44 1.06 15.54
CA VAL A 294 -23.99 0.80 15.48
C VAL A 294 -23.71 -0.70 15.28
N ARG A 295 -24.41 -1.59 16.00
CA ARG A 295 -24.23 -3.04 15.83
C ARG A 295 -24.67 -3.53 14.45
N LEU A 296 -25.75 -3.00 13.89
CA LEU A 296 -26.20 -3.32 12.54
C LEU A 296 -25.17 -2.91 11.50
N THR A 297 -24.62 -1.69 11.62
CA THR A 297 -23.54 -1.21 10.75
C THR A 297 -22.30 -2.10 10.82
N ASN A 298 -21.86 -2.48 12.02
CA ASN A 298 -20.71 -3.38 12.16
C ASN A 298 -20.99 -4.77 11.55
N ARG A 299 -22.19 -5.32 11.73
CA ARG A 299 -22.58 -6.61 11.13
C ARG A 299 -22.61 -6.54 9.61
N PHE A 300 -23.15 -5.46 9.05
CA PHE A 300 -23.16 -5.25 7.61
C PHE A 300 -21.73 -5.19 7.05
N CYS A 301 -20.85 -4.40 7.67
CA CYS A 301 -19.45 -4.33 7.27
C CYS A 301 -18.76 -5.70 7.32
N LEU A 302 -18.96 -6.48 8.40
CA LEU A 302 -18.41 -7.83 8.52
C LEU A 302 -18.96 -8.80 7.46
N GLY A 303 -20.25 -8.71 7.12
CA GLY A 303 -20.86 -9.52 6.06
C GLY A 303 -20.24 -9.22 4.70
N VAL A 304 -20.14 -7.93 4.36
CA VAL A 304 -19.50 -7.44 3.13
C VAL A 304 -18.03 -7.88 3.05
N GLU A 305 -17.29 -7.87 4.15
CA GLU A 305 -15.90 -8.37 4.20
C GLU A 305 -15.79 -9.87 3.97
N LYS A 306 -16.62 -10.68 4.65
CA LYS A 306 -16.63 -12.13 4.48
C LYS A 306 -16.92 -12.54 3.04
N SER A 307 -17.73 -11.75 2.34
CA SER A 307 -18.06 -11.96 0.94
C SER A 307 -17.08 -11.32 -0.05
N ASN A 308 -15.94 -10.79 0.42
CA ASN A 308 -14.93 -10.11 -0.40
C ASN A 308 -15.47 -8.88 -1.17
N LEU A 309 -16.52 -8.23 -0.65
CA LEU A 309 -17.18 -7.08 -1.29
C LEU A 309 -16.65 -5.72 -0.80
N ARG A 310 -15.71 -5.70 0.16
CA ARG A 310 -15.11 -4.46 0.72
C ARG A 310 -13.89 -3.95 -0.07
N SER A 311 -13.63 -4.50 -1.25
CA SER A 311 -12.55 -4.08 -2.15
C SER A 311 -13.10 -3.26 -3.33
N SER A 312 -12.23 -2.78 -4.21
CA SER A 312 -12.64 -2.00 -5.39
C SER A 312 -13.24 -2.99 -6.38
N CYS A 313 -14.38 -2.68 -6.96
CA CYS A 313 -14.88 -3.42 -8.12
C CYS A 313 -14.11 -2.95 -9.35
N GLN A 314 -13.62 -3.89 -10.19
CA GLN A 314 -13.16 -3.56 -11.54
C GLN A 314 -14.35 -3.41 -12.49
#